data_AF-A0A936B415-F1
#
_entry.id   AF-A0A936B415-F1
#
_cell.length_a   1.000
_cell.length_b   1.000
_cell.length_c   1.000
_cell.angle_alpha   90.00
_cell.angle_beta   90.00
_cell.angle_gamma   90.00
#
_symmetry.space_group_name_H-M   'P 1'
#
loop_
_entity.id
_entity.type
_entity.pdbx_description
1 polymer ?
#
loop_
_entity_poly.entity_id
_entity_poly.type
_entity_poly.pdbx_seq_one_letter_code
_entity_poly.pdbx_strand_id
1 'polypeptide(L)' 'MNTKFVFLLLPEIHILDLAGPDQTLHEAIDFGADFCVEYCGIDKEVNTTSGLPFGKIQHFSDVCLKKVTS' A
#
# COMPACT_ATOMS: atom_id res chain seq x y z
N MET A 1 9.50 3.61 -16.50
CA MET A 1 10.20 2.94 -15.38
C MET A 1 9.19 2.92 -14.25
N ASN A 2 8.63 1.75 -13.95
CA ASN A 2 7.47 1.63 -13.08
C ASN A 2 7.81 2.12 -11.65
N THR A 3 7.26 3.26 -11.25
CA THR A 3 7.47 3.81 -9.90
C THR A 3 6.57 3.05 -8.93
N LYS A 4 7.19 2.33 -7.99
CA LYS A 4 6.48 1.50 -7.03
C LYS A 4 6.20 2.28 -5.74
N PHE A 5 4.93 2.40 -5.39
CA PHE A 5 4.44 2.90 -4.12
C PHE A 5 4.06 1.72 -3.23
N VAL A 6 4.50 1.73 -1.98
CA VAL A 6 4.18 0.67 -1.03
C VAL A 6 3.61 1.27 0.24
N PHE A 7 2.40 0.86 0.59
CA PHE A 7 1.75 1.23 1.84
C PHE A 7 2.04 0.19 2.92
N LEU A 8 2.69 0.63 4.00
CA LEU A 8 2.83 -0.15 5.22
C LEU A 8 1.57 0.00 6.07
N LEU A 9 0.79 -1.06 6.17
CA LEU A 9 -0.42 -1.14 6.98
C LEU A 9 -0.04 -1.61 8.39
N LEU A 10 -0.23 -0.74 9.37
CA LEU A 10 -0.01 -1.05 10.77
C LEU A 10 -1.31 -1.55 11.43
N PRO A 11 -1.20 -2.35 12.51
CA PRO A 11 -2.37 -2.68 13.33
C PRO A 11 -3.14 -1.43 13.75
N GLU A 12 -4.47 -1.51 13.77
CA GLU A 12 -5.35 -0.40 14.15
C GLU A 12 -5.21 0.83 13.24
N ILE A 13 -4.87 0.65 11.96
CA ILE A 13 -4.89 1.74 11.00
C ILE A 13 -6.33 2.25 10.77
N HIS A 14 -6.48 3.57 10.63
CA HIS A 14 -7.71 4.19 10.16
C HIS A 14 -7.81 4.06 8.64
N ILE A 15 -8.78 3.28 8.16
CA ILE A 15 -8.93 3.01 6.72
C ILE A 15 -9.14 4.28 5.87
N LEU A 16 -9.75 5.32 6.44
CA LEU A 16 -9.99 6.58 5.74
C LEU A 16 -8.70 7.38 5.53
N ASP A 17 -7.70 7.21 6.37
CA ASP A 17 -6.38 7.84 6.20
C ASP A 17 -5.63 7.23 5.02
N LEU A 18 -5.85 5.94 4.74
CA LEU A 18 -5.30 5.25 3.56
C LEU A 18 -6.05 5.65 2.28
N ALA A 19 -7.37 5.82 2.35
CA ALA A 19 -8.22 5.99 1.18
C ALA A 19 -7.84 7.18 0.28
N GLY A 20 -7.47 8.33 0.85
CA GLY A 20 -7.12 9.53 0.08
C GLY A 20 -5.87 9.34 -0.80
N PRO A 21 -4.71 8.99 -0.21
CA PRO A 21 -3.51 8.66 -0.96
C PRO A 21 -3.69 7.51 -1.94
N ASP A 22 -4.41 6.47 -1.54
CA ASP A 22 -4.69 5.29 -2.35
C ASP A 22 -5.48 5.64 -3.63
N GLN A 23 -6.57 6.37 -3.46
CA GLN A 23 -7.41 6.84 -4.56
C GLN A 23 -6.62 7.72 -5.53
N THR A 24 -5.80 8.65 -5.03
CA THR A 24 -5.02 9.56 -5.87
C THR A 24 -4.02 8.79 -6.76
N LEU A 25 -3.37 7.75 -6.22
CA LEU A 25 -2.44 6.91 -6.98
C LEU A 25 -3.18 6.06 -8.03
N HIS A 26 -4.33 5.49 -7.67
CA HIS A 26 -5.17 4.76 -8.61
C HIS A 26 -5.67 5.64 -9.75
N GLU A 27 -6.13 6.86 -9.45
CA GLU A 27 -6.50 7.84 -10.48
C GLU A 27 -5.33 8.16 -11.40
N ALA A 28 -4.12 8.38 -10.85
CA ALA A 28 -2.93 8.62 -11.67
C ALA A 28 -2.60 7.44 -12.60
N ILE A 29 -2.76 6.20 -12.13
CA ILE A 29 -2.61 4.98 -12.94
C ILE A 29 -3.65 4.97 -14.07
N ASP A 30 -4.91 5.27 -13.75
CA ASP A 30 -6.00 5.34 -14.73
C ASP A 30 -5.76 6.43 -15.79
N PHE A 31 -5.07 7.52 -15.44
CA PHE A 31 -4.62 8.56 -16.36
C PHE A 31 -3.33 8.21 -17.12
N GLY A 32 -2.76 7.02 -16.94
CA GLY A 32 -1.63 6.50 -17.71
C GLY A 32 -0.26 6.68 -17.05
N ALA A 33 -0.19 7.01 -15.76
CA ALA A 33 1.08 7.00 -15.04
C ALA A 33 1.64 5.56 -14.93
N ASP A 34 2.94 5.40 -15.17
CA ASP A 34 3.67 4.14 -15.01
C ASP A 34 3.97 3.90 -13.52
N PHE A 35 2.92 3.72 -12.71
CA PHE A 35 2.96 3.49 -11.28
C PHE A 35 2.43 2.10 -10.90
N CYS A 36 2.87 1.59 -9.75
CA CYS A 36 2.38 0.35 -9.17
C CYS A 36 2.19 0.53 -7.67
N VAL A 37 1.05 0.10 -7.14
CA VAL A 37 0.70 0.16 -5.71
C VAL A 37 0.74 -1.24 -5.12
N GLU A 38 1.38 -1.39 -3.97
CA GLU A 38 1.41 -2.62 -3.18
C GLU A 38 1.15 -2.32 -1.70
N TYR A 39 0.53 -3.25 -0.98
CA TYR A 39 0.26 -3.13 0.45
C TYR A 39 0.98 -4.24 1.20
N CYS A 40 1.64 -3.88 2.30
CA CYS A 40 2.32 -4.82 3.18
C CYS A 40 2.01 -4.53 4.65
N GLY A 41 2.24 -5.51 5.52
CA GLY A 41 2.02 -5.37 6.95
C GLY A 41 3.16 -5.92 7.80
N ILE A 42 3.03 -5.77 9.11
CA ILE A 42 3.90 -6.42 10.11
C ILE A 42 3.39 -7.83 10.45
N ASP A 43 2.08 -8.04 10.34
CA ASP A 43 1.45 -9.32 10.60
C ASP A 43 0.73 -9.82 9.35
N LYS A 44 0.41 -11.12 9.32
CA LYS A 44 -0.33 -11.75 8.22
C LYS A 44 -1.76 -11.22 8.07
N GLU A 45 -2.28 -10.62 9.14
CA GLU A 45 -3.60 -10.01 9.21
C GLU A 45 -3.45 -8.64 9.87
N VAL A 46 -3.96 -7.60 9.21
CA VAL A 46 -4.02 -6.24 9.76
C VAL A 46 -5.47 -5.84 9.87
N ASN A 47 -5.89 -5.48 11.08
CA ASN A 47 -7.24 -4.99 11.35
C ASN A 47 -7.24 -3.47 11.43
N THR A 48 -8.27 -2.86 10.85
CA THR A 48 -8.52 -1.43 10.99
C THR A 48 -9.15 -1.11 12.35
N THR A 49 -9.12 0.17 12.75
CA THR A 49 -9.87 0.64 13.94
C THR A 49 -11.38 0.40 13.84
N SER A 50 -11.91 0.25 12.62
CA SER A 50 -13.32 0.00 12.36
C SER A 50 -13.70 -1.49 12.49
N GLY A 51 -12.74 -2.35 12.87
CA GLY A 51 -12.95 -3.80 12.98
C GLY A 51 -12.96 -4.53 11.63
N LEU A 52 -12.69 -3.83 10.52
CA LEU A 52 -12.58 -4.44 9.20
C LEU A 52 -11.15 -4.97 9.01
N PRO A 53 -10.98 -6.26 8.66
CA PRO A 53 -9.68 -6.82 8.32
C PRO A 53 -9.27 -6.37 6.90
N PHE A 54 -7.98 -6.09 6.71
CA PHE A 54 -7.37 -6.22 5.40
C PHE A 54 -7.20 -7.70 5.07
N GLY A 55 -7.29 -8.04 3.78
CA GLY A 55 -7.05 -9.41 3.31
C GLY A 55 -5.63 -9.90 3.60
N LYS A 56 -5.27 -11.07 3.08
CA LYS A 56 -3.90 -11.58 3.22
C LYS A 56 -2.91 -10.60 2.59
N ILE A 57 -2.11 -9.96 3.42
CA ILE A 57 -1.02 -9.07 3.01
C ILE A 57 0.33 -9.71 3.33
N GLN A 58 1.32 -9.42 2.50
CA GLN A 58 2.68 -9.90 2.73
C GLN A 58 3.37 -9.12 3.85
N HIS A 59 4.36 -9.74 4.47
CA HIS A 59 5.18 -9.07 5.47
C HIS A 59 6.05 -7.99 4.80
N PHE A 60 6.28 -6.86 5.49
CA PHE A 60 7.07 -5.77 4.93
C PHE A 60 8.50 -6.18 4.55
N SER A 61 9.07 -7.18 5.22
CA SER A 61 10.40 -7.72 4.88
C SER A 61 10.47 -8.38 3.50
N ASP A 62 9.34 -8.82 2.98
CA ASP A 62 9.27 -9.52 1.70
C ASP A 62 9.10 -8.53 0.53
N VAL A 63 8.88 -7.25 0.84
CA VAL A 63 8.76 -6.18 -0.16
C VAL A 63 10.12 -5.86 -0.77
N CYS A 64 10.22 -6.03 -2.09
CA CYS A 64 11.36 -5.55 -2.85
C CYS A 64 11.14 -4.11 -3.32
N LEU A 65 11.90 -3.16 -2.77
CA LEU A 65 12.01 -1.79 -3.27
C LEU A 65 13.30 -1.65 -4.09
N LYS A 66 13.17 -1.23 -5.36
CA LYS A 66 14.34 -0.91 -6.19
C LYS A 66 14.76 0.53 -5.93
N LYS A 67 16.03 0.73 -5.61
CA LYS A 67 16.60 2.07 -5.53
C LYS A 67 16.67 2.64 -6.95
N VAL A 68 16.02 3.77 -7.19
CA VAL A 68 16.25 4.56 -8.40
C VAL A 68 17.62 5.22 -8.20
N THR A 69 18.67 4.67 -8.81
CA THR A 69 19.94 5.38 -8.96
C THR A 69 19.78 6.38 -10.11
N SER A 70 19.70 7.66 -9.76
CA SER A 70 19.83 8.79 -10.68
C SER A 70 21.26 8.92 -11.22
#